data_AF-A0A534VZH0-F1
#
_entry.id   AF-A0A534VZH0-F1
#
_cell.length_a   1.000
_cell.length_b   1.000
_cell.length_c   1.000
_cell.angle_alpha   90.00
_cell.angle_beta   90.00
_cell.angle_gamma   90.00
#
_symmetry.space_group_name_H-M   'P 1'
#
loop_
_entity.id
_entity.type
_entity.pdbx_description
1 polymer ?
#
loop_
_entity_poly.entity_id
_entity_poly.type
_entity_poly.pdbx_seq_one_letter_code
_entity_poly.pdbx_strand_id
1 'polypeptide(L)'
;MKRRCEESVPLLGPWIDGELAAEDSAWLAEHVDCCKACSARKALLEAQRDAVREAVVGKAASADLSGLADAVLARLQNDQSPAPVLRLRVWGTETWRAHRTRISAAAGLAVAASLALVAIFSPLRRDTPGRGPLLADARGPNATVEEVDFESHEGAVLQAGQTTVIWVDDDGPAVLR
;
A
#
# COMPACT_ATOMS: atom_id res chain seq x y z
N MET A 1 18.79 32.75 13.49
CA MET A 1 19.13 31.31 13.57
C MET A 1 19.50 30.85 12.16
N LYS A 2 20.80 30.65 11.84
CA LYS A 2 21.23 30.33 10.46
C LYS A 2 21.03 28.83 10.19
N ARG A 3 19.85 28.45 9.70
CA ARG A 3 19.65 27.13 9.06
C ARG A 3 20.32 27.13 7.68
N ARG A 4 20.81 25.97 7.27
CA ARG A 4 21.69 25.81 6.09
C ARG A 4 20.87 25.77 4.80
N CYS A 5 21.48 26.20 3.69
CA CYS A 5 20.86 26.11 2.36
C CYS A 5 20.42 24.68 2.01
N GLU A 6 21.08 23.67 2.55
CA GLU A 6 20.75 22.25 2.40
C GLU A 6 19.32 21.92 2.86
N GLU A 7 18.84 22.57 3.91
CA GLU A 7 17.48 22.41 4.44
C GLU A 7 16.47 23.25 3.66
N SER A 8 16.89 24.43 3.19
CA SER A 8 16.03 25.37 2.45
C SER A 8 15.71 24.89 1.02
N VAL A 9 16.68 24.31 0.32
CA VAL A 9 16.58 23.99 -1.11
C VAL A 9 15.44 23.01 -1.44
N PRO A 10 15.25 21.89 -0.72
CA PRO A 10 14.13 20.98 -0.95
C PRO A 10 12.75 21.63 -0.75
N LEU A 11 12.67 22.64 0.12
CA LEU A 11 11.42 23.31 0.48
C LEU A 11 11.01 24.41 -0.51
N LEU A 12 11.91 24.83 -1.41
CA LEU A 12 11.61 25.88 -2.39
C LEU A 12 10.48 25.49 -3.36
N GLY A 13 10.42 24.22 -3.79
CA GLY A 13 9.35 23.73 -4.67
C GLY A 13 7.97 23.80 -4.01
N PRO A 14 7.76 23.08 -2.89
CA PRO A 14 6.51 23.13 -2.12
C PRO A 14 6.09 24.55 -1.73
N TRP A 15 7.05 25.43 -1.44
CA TRP A 15 6.77 26.83 -1.14
C TRP A 15 6.25 27.62 -2.35
N ILE A 16 6.84 27.43 -3.53
CA ILE A 16 6.37 28.04 -4.79
C ILE A 16 4.97 27.55 -5.17
N ASP A 17 4.66 26.28 -4.87
CA ASP A 17 3.36 25.65 -5.15
C ASP A 17 2.31 25.94 -4.07
N GLY A 18 2.70 26.57 -2.95
CA GLY A 18 1.79 26.91 -1.85
C GLY A 18 1.41 25.73 -0.95
N GLU A 19 2.16 24.64 -1.00
CA GLU A 19 1.91 23.40 -0.26
C GLU A 19 2.62 23.36 1.11
N LEU A 20 3.48 24.36 1.38
CA LEU A 20 4.26 24.41 2.61
C LEU A 20 3.43 24.96 3.79
N ALA A 21 3.62 24.41 4.99
CA ALA A 21 3.00 24.92 6.21
C ALA A 21 3.36 26.40 6.45
N ALA A 22 2.47 27.15 7.10
CA ALA A 22 2.65 28.59 7.31
C ALA A 22 3.93 28.93 8.10
N GLU A 23 4.27 28.10 9.08
CA GLU A 23 5.47 28.26 9.92
C GLU A 23 6.76 28.10 9.12
N ASP A 24 6.84 27.06 8.30
CA ASP A 24 7.99 26.80 7.43
C ASP A 24 8.09 27.84 6.30
N SER A 25 6.95 28.32 5.79
CA SER A 25 6.89 29.35 4.75
C SER A 25 7.46 30.69 5.23
N ALA A 26 7.10 31.12 6.44
CA ALA A 26 7.59 32.38 7.00
C ALA A 26 9.11 32.37 7.21
N TRP A 27 9.63 31.25 7.75
CA TRP A 27 11.06 31.07 7.95
C TRP A 27 11.83 30.99 6.61
N LEU A 28 11.31 30.23 5.64
CA LEU A 28 11.96 30.08 4.34
C LEU A 28 12.02 31.41 3.59
N ALA A 29 10.97 32.22 3.69
CA ALA A 29 10.95 33.58 3.14
C ALA A 29 12.07 34.45 3.74
N GLU A 30 12.25 34.45 5.06
CA GLU A 30 13.34 35.17 5.73
C GLU A 30 14.72 34.70 5.23
N HIS A 31 14.92 33.39 5.09
CA HIS A 31 16.17 32.83 4.58
C HIS A 31 16.45 33.27 3.14
N VAL A 32 15.44 33.18 2.26
CA VAL A 32 15.57 33.51 0.84
C VAL A 32 15.89 34.99 0.63
N ASP A 33 15.32 35.89 1.44
CA ASP A 33 15.62 37.33 1.41
C ASP A 33 17.10 37.63 1.71
N CYS A 34 17.70 36.82 2.59
CA CYS A 34 19.10 37.02 3.02
C CYS A 34 20.12 36.17 2.22
N CYS A 35 19.67 35.17 1.45
CA CYS A 35 20.53 34.20 0.77
C CYS A 35 20.41 34.30 -0.75
N LYS A 36 21.42 34.92 -1.38
CA LYS A 36 21.48 35.08 -2.86
C LYS A 36 21.40 33.74 -3.62
N ALA A 37 22.00 32.67 -3.08
CA ALA A 37 21.98 31.37 -3.72
C ALA A 37 20.57 30.76 -3.75
N CYS A 38 19.85 30.81 -2.62
CA CYS A 38 18.46 30.33 -2.54
C CYS A 38 17.50 31.22 -3.32
N SER A 39 17.71 32.54 -3.32
CA SER A 39 16.96 33.49 -4.16
C SER A 39 17.14 33.21 -5.66
N ALA A 40 18.38 33.01 -6.13
CA ALA A 40 18.64 32.63 -7.52
C ALA A 40 18.00 31.29 -7.89
N ARG A 41 18.02 30.31 -6.98
CA ARG A 41 17.39 29.00 -7.20
C ARG A 41 15.87 29.07 -7.25
N LYS A 42 15.25 29.89 -6.39
CA LYS A 42 13.82 30.22 -6.46
C LYS A 42 13.48 30.83 -7.82
N ALA A 43 14.22 31.85 -8.25
CA ALA A 43 13.98 32.52 -9.52
C ALA A 43 14.09 31.55 -10.72
N LEU A 44 15.04 30.61 -10.67
CA LEU A 44 15.16 29.56 -11.69
C LEU A 44 13.93 28.64 -11.73
N LEU A 45 13.44 28.20 -10.56
CA LEU A 45 12.24 27.35 -10.48
C LEU A 45 10.99 28.08 -10.97
N GLU A 46 10.84 29.36 -10.63
CA GLU A 46 9.75 30.21 -11.12
C GLU A 46 9.80 30.37 -12.65
N ALA A 47 10.99 30.64 -13.21
CA ALA A 47 11.17 30.74 -14.66
C ALA A 47 10.85 29.41 -15.38
N GLN A 48 11.23 28.26 -14.80
CA GLN A 48 10.90 26.94 -15.33
C GLN A 48 9.39 26.68 -15.31
N ARG A 49 8.73 26.98 -14.18
CA ARG A 49 7.27 26.86 -14.03
C ARG A 49 6.55 27.71 -15.07
N ASP A 50 6.99 28.95 -15.26
CA ASP A 50 6.36 29.89 -16.17
C ASP A 50 6.55 29.46 -17.63
N ALA A 51 7.74 28.97 -18.00
CA ALA A 51 8.00 28.41 -19.33
C ALA A 51 7.13 27.17 -19.63
N VAL A 52 6.97 26.27 -18.66
CA VAL A 52 6.08 25.11 -18.80
C VAL A 52 4.63 25.56 -18.95
N ARG A 53 4.19 26.52 -18.13
CA ARG A 53 2.83 27.09 -18.20
C ARG A 53 2.57 27.70 -19.56
N GLU A 54 3.49 28.52 -20.07
CA GLU A 54 3.37 29.14 -21.39
C GLU A 54 3.28 28.09 -22.51
N ALA A 55 4.15 27.07 -22.49
CA ALA A 55 4.11 26.00 -23.47
C ALA A 55 2.80 25.21 -23.43
N VAL A 56 2.27 24.93 -22.24
CA VAL A 56 0.99 24.22 -22.07
C VAL A 56 -0.19 25.09 -22.52
N VAL A 57 -0.22 26.36 -22.13
CA VAL A 57 -1.26 27.31 -22.54
C VAL A 57 -1.25 27.51 -24.05
N GLY A 58 -0.08 27.65 -24.67
CA GLY A 58 0.07 27.75 -26.12
C GLY A 58 -0.49 26.51 -26.84
N LYS A 59 -0.19 25.31 -26.34
CA LYS A 59 -0.78 24.07 -26.86
C LYS A 59 -2.30 24.02 -26.68
N ALA A 60 -2.79 24.39 -25.50
CA ALA A 60 -4.21 24.39 -25.19
C ALA A 60 -4.99 25.39 -26.06
N ALA A 61 -4.41 26.55 -26.37
CA ALA A 61 -5.02 27.55 -27.26
C ALA A 61 -5.21 27.04 -28.69
N SER A 62 -4.37 26.10 -29.14
CA SER A 62 -4.48 25.45 -30.46
C SER A 62 -5.38 24.21 -30.48
N ALA A 63 -5.79 23.71 -29.30
CA ALA A 63 -6.61 22.52 -29.17
C ALA A 63 -8.10 22.88 -29.17
N ASP A 64 -8.93 22.05 -29.79
CA ASP A 64 -10.38 22.14 -29.63
C ASP A 64 -10.80 21.47 -28.31
N LEU A 65 -11.19 22.29 -27.33
CA LEU A 65 -11.64 21.86 -26.01
C LEU A 65 -13.16 22.00 -25.84
N SER A 66 -13.90 22.31 -26.92
CA SER A 66 -15.34 22.58 -26.86
C SER A 66 -16.16 21.43 -26.26
N GLY A 67 -15.77 20.18 -26.52
CA GLY A 67 -16.43 18.98 -25.98
C GLY A 67 -15.85 18.46 -24.66
N LEU A 68 -14.81 19.09 -24.11
CA LEU A 68 -14.11 18.57 -22.92
C LEU A 68 -15.03 18.56 -21.70
N ALA A 69 -15.77 19.64 -21.46
CA ALA A 69 -16.67 19.74 -20.32
C ALA A 69 -17.77 18.67 -20.36
N ASP A 70 -18.39 18.48 -21.52
CA ASP A 70 -19.44 17.47 -21.72
C ASP A 70 -18.88 16.05 -21.55
N ALA A 71 -17.68 15.77 -22.08
CA ALA A 71 -17.02 14.49 -21.92
C ALA A 71 -16.67 14.19 -20.46
N VAL A 72 -16.19 15.18 -19.70
CA VAL A 72 -15.90 15.05 -18.26
C VAL A 72 -17.18 14.79 -17.47
N LEU A 73 -18.25 15.54 -17.74
CA LEU A 73 -19.54 15.36 -17.06
C LEU A 73 -20.16 14.00 -17.38
N ALA A 74 -20.13 13.57 -18.64
CA ALA A 74 -20.59 12.25 -19.04
C ALA A 74 -19.78 11.14 -18.35
N ARG A 75 -18.46 11.31 -18.19
CA ARG A 75 -17.63 10.34 -17.47
C ARG A 75 -17.99 10.28 -15.99
N LEU A 76 -18.18 11.41 -15.33
CA LEU A 76 -18.58 11.47 -13.92
C LEU A 76 -19.94 10.79 -13.67
N GLN A 77 -20.90 10.96 -14.58
CA GLN A 77 -22.19 10.26 -14.51
C GLN A 77 -22.03 8.74 -14.64
N ASN A 78 -21.12 8.29 -15.51
CA ASN A 78 -20.85 6.87 -15.71
C ASN A 78 -19.97 6.25 -14.61
N ASP A 79 -19.12 7.03 -13.94
CA ASP A 79 -18.27 6.59 -12.81
C ASP A 79 -18.97 6.63 -11.45
N GLN A 80 -20.24 7.05 -11.39
CA GLN A 80 -21.10 6.75 -10.25
C GLN A 80 -21.38 5.24 -10.23
N SER A 81 -20.39 4.46 -9.82
CA SER A 81 -20.60 3.07 -9.44
C SER A 81 -21.78 3.03 -8.47
N PRO A 82 -22.71 2.06 -8.62
CA PRO A 82 -23.89 1.99 -7.78
C PRO A 82 -23.44 2.04 -6.32
N ALA A 83 -23.89 3.07 -5.61
CA ALA A 83 -23.56 3.37 -4.22
C ALA A 83 -23.51 2.14 -3.28
N PRO A 84 -24.34 1.08 -3.42
CA PRO A 84 -24.20 -0.10 -2.57
C PRO A 84 -22.89 -0.87 -2.76
N VAL A 85 -22.35 -1.00 -3.98
CA VAL A 85 -21.15 -1.80 -4.24
C VAL A 85 -19.90 -1.12 -3.68
N LEU A 86 -19.80 0.21 -3.87
CA LEU A 86 -18.73 1.00 -3.25
C LEU A 86 -18.83 1.00 -1.73
N ARG A 87 -20.04 1.14 -1.17
CA ARG A 87 -20.24 1.08 0.29
C ARG A 87 -19.89 -0.28 0.88
N LEU A 88 -20.29 -1.39 0.24
CA LEU A 88 -19.90 -2.73 0.68
C LEU A 88 -18.41 -2.98 0.53
N ARG A 89 -17.79 -2.49 -0.55
CA ARG A 89 -16.34 -2.67 -0.76
C ARG A 89 -15.54 -1.89 0.26
N VAL A 90 -15.88 -0.62 0.50
CA VAL A 90 -15.23 0.22 1.52
C VAL A 90 -15.46 -0.35 2.91
N TRP A 91 -16.71 -0.67 3.26
CA TRP A 91 -17.04 -1.32 4.53
C TRP A 91 -16.28 -2.64 4.68
N GLY A 92 -16.25 -3.49 3.64
CA GLY A 92 -15.54 -4.76 3.65
C GLY A 92 -14.04 -4.57 3.86
N THR A 93 -13.40 -3.65 3.13
CA THR A 93 -11.96 -3.40 3.29
C THR A 93 -11.60 -2.78 4.63
N GLU A 94 -12.40 -1.85 5.15
CA GLU A 94 -12.13 -1.18 6.43
C GLU A 94 -12.43 -2.09 7.62
N THR A 95 -13.56 -2.79 7.61
CA THR A 95 -13.94 -3.72 8.69
C THR A 95 -13.08 -4.98 8.68
N TRP A 96 -12.76 -5.54 7.52
CA TRP A 96 -11.86 -6.69 7.44
C TRP A 96 -10.48 -6.35 7.98
N ARG A 97 -9.91 -5.20 7.61
CA ARG A 97 -8.58 -4.81 8.09
C ARG A 97 -8.57 -4.48 9.58
N ALA A 98 -9.62 -3.83 10.09
CA ALA A 98 -9.75 -3.49 11.50
C ALA A 98 -10.07 -4.70 12.41
N HIS A 99 -10.75 -5.72 11.87
CA HIS A 99 -11.21 -6.86 12.67
C HIS A 99 -10.58 -8.20 12.29
N ARG A 100 -9.64 -8.26 11.32
CA ARG A 100 -8.99 -9.52 10.89
C ARG A 100 -8.47 -10.35 12.05
N THR A 101 -7.89 -9.71 13.06
CA THR A 101 -7.31 -10.37 14.24
C THR A 101 -8.37 -10.91 15.20
N ARG A 102 -9.52 -10.23 15.31
CA ARG A 102 -10.64 -10.66 16.16
C ARG A 102 -11.49 -11.73 15.48
N ILE A 103 -11.69 -11.60 14.16
CA ILE A 103 -12.43 -12.55 13.34
C ILE A 103 -11.62 -13.85 13.21
N SER A 104 -10.30 -13.80 13.01
CA SER A 104 -9.46 -15.00 12.97
C SER A 104 -9.40 -15.72 14.31
N ALA A 105 -9.31 -14.99 15.42
CA ALA A 105 -9.35 -15.57 16.77
C ALA A 105 -10.71 -16.25 17.06
N ALA A 106 -11.82 -15.60 16.71
CA ALA A 106 -13.16 -16.17 16.88
C ALA A 106 -13.40 -17.39 15.97
N ALA A 107 -12.93 -17.34 14.72
CA ALA A 107 -13.02 -18.46 13.78
C ALA A 107 -12.20 -19.66 14.26
N GLY A 108 -10.97 -19.43 14.76
CA GLY A 108 -10.14 -20.48 15.35
C GLY A 108 -10.81 -21.14 16.56
N LEU A 109 -11.46 -20.35 17.42
CA LEU A 109 -12.16 -20.87 18.60
C LEU A 109 -13.40 -21.70 18.22
N ALA A 110 -14.13 -21.30 17.18
CA ALA A 110 -15.26 -22.07 16.65
C ALA A 110 -14.83 -23.39 16.01
N VAL A 111 -13.71 -23.40 15.26
CA VAL A 111 -13.13 -24.63 14.68
C VAL A 111 -12.63 -25.57 15.78
N ALA A 112 -11.95 -25.05 16.80
CA ALA A 112 -11.48 -25.86 17.93
C ALA A 112 -12.65 -26.45 18.73
N ALA A 113 -13.71 -25.68 18.97
CA ALA A 113 -14.91 -26.16 19.66
C ALA A 113 -15.64 -27.25 18.86
N SER A 114 -15.75 -27.09 17.54
CA SER A 114 -16.37 -28.10 16.68
C SER A 114 -15.52 -29.37 16.56
N LEU A 115 -14.19 -29.27 16.47
CA LEU A 115 -13.29 -30.43 16.54
C LEU A 115 -13.34 -31.13 17.90
N ALA A 116 -13.44 -30.39 19.01
CA ALA A 116 -13.60 -30.97 20.35
C ALA A 116 -14.93 -31.72 20.49
N LEU A 117 -16.04 -31.16 19.96
CA LEU A 117 -17.32 -31.84 19.88
C LEU A 117 -17.25 -33.14 19.07
N VAL A 118 -16.57 -33.12 17.92
CA VAL A 118 -16.34 -34.33 17.13
C VAL A 118 -15.48 -35.34 17.89
N ALA A 119 -14.41 -34.93 18.57
CA ALA A 119 -13.57 -35.83 19.34
C ALA A 119 -14.30 -36.46 20.54
N ILE A 120 -15.17 -35.71 21.21
CA ILE A 120 -15.91 -36.17 22.39
C ILE A 120 -17.08 -37.08 21.99
N PHE A 121 -17.80 -36.76 20.91
CA PHE A 121 -19.02 -37.47 20.51
C PHE A 121 -18.80 -38.48 19.38
N SER A 122 -17.61 -38.58 18.79
CA SER A 122 -17.31 -39.61 17.81
C SER A 122 -17.07 -40.96 18.52
N PRO A 123 -17.90 -41.98 18.27
CA PRO A 123 -17.66 -43.34 18.77
C PRO A 123 -16.56 -43.99 17.93
N LEU A 124 -15.30 -43.55 18.11
CA LEU A 124 -14.16 -44.21 17.51
C LEU A 124 -13.95 -45.55 18.23
N ARG A 125 -14.48 -46.60 17.59
CA ARG A 125 -14.15 -48.00 17.80
C ARG A 125 -12.66 -48.14 18.10
N ARG A 126 -12.35 -48.52 19.34
CA ARG A 126 -11.04 -49.09 19.67
C ARG A 126 -10.98 -50.48 19.02
N ASP A 127 -9.84 -50.75 18.40
CA ASP A 127 -9.34 -52.03 17.87
C ASP A 127 -9.35 -52.21 16.35
N THR A 128 -8.22 -51.84 15.74
CA THR A 128 -7.51 -52.65 14.74
C THR A 128 -6.07 -52.14 14.59
N PRO A 129 -5.03 -52.98 14.76
CA PRO A 129 -3.65 -52.57 14.59
C PRO A 129 -3.32 -52.54 13.10
N GLY A 130 -3.07 -51.34 12.56
CA GLY A 130 -2.59 -51.21 11.18
C GLY A 130 -3.09 -49.97 10.43
N ARG A 131 -2.81 -48.77 10.95
CA ARG A 131 -2.60 -47.52 10.17
C ARG A 131 -2.41 -46.37 11.16
N GLY A 132 -1.26 -45.70 11.09
CA GLY A 132 -1.03 -44.45 11.80
C GLY A 132 -1.95 -43.33 11.30
N PRO A 133 -2.04 -42.21 12.03
CA PRO A 133 -2.86 -41.07 11.62
C PRO A 133 -2.33 -40.53 10.29
N LEU A 134 -3.19 -40.55 9.27
CA LEU A 134 -2.97 -39.82 8.02
C LEU A 134 -3.05 -38.33 8.35
N LEU A 135 -1.90 -37.70 8.59
CA LEU A 135 -1.71 -36.29 8.30
C LEU A 135 -2.15 -36.08 6.84
N ALA A 136 -3.04 -35.12 6.62
CA ALA A 136 -3.46 -34.73 5.28
C ALA A 136 -2.23 -34.30 4.50
N ASP A 137 -1.86 -35.16 3.55
CA ASP A 137 -0.74 -35.02 2.62
C ASP A 137 -1.09 -33.88 1.65
N ALA A 138 -0.44 -32.73 1.79
CA ALA A 138 -0.52 -31.62 0.83
C ALA A 138 0.41 -31.87 -0.38
N ARG A 139 0.45 -33.11 -0.88
CA ARG A 139 1.17 -33.48 -2.10
C ARG A 139 0.19 -33.57 -3.27
N GLY A 140 0.00 -32.45 -3.95
CA GLY A 140 -0.23 -32.52 -5.40
C GLY A 140 1.04 -33.06 -6.07
N PRO A 141 0.95 -33.86 -7.16
CA PRO A 141 2.09 -34.62 -7.69
C PRO A 141 3.30 -33.80 -8.17
N ASN A 142 3.19 -32.46 -8.27
CA ASN A 142 4.26 -31.56 -8.71
C ASN A 142 4.39 -30.31 -7.82
N ALA A 143 3.97 -30.41 -6.56
CA ALA A 143 4.06 -29.32 -5.60
C ALA A 143 5.07 -29.66 -4.50
N THR A 144 6.26 -29.04 -4.56
CA THR A 144 7.28 -29.12 -3.50
C THR A 144 7.34 -27.79 -2.77
N VAL A 145 7.25 -27.84 -1.44
CA VAL A 145 7.44 -26.68 -0.57
C VAL A 145 8.75 -26.89 0.16
N GLU A 146 9.71 -26.01 -0.10
CA GLU A 146 10.97 -25.96 0.64
C GLU A 146 11.02 -24.67 1.44
N GLU A 147 11.22 -24.83 2.74
CA GLU A 147 11.50 -23.73 3.65
C GLU A 147 12.99 -23.40 3.54
N VAL A 148 13.30 -22.14 3.24
CA VAL A 148 14.66 -21.68 2.97
C VAL A 148 14.95 -20.49 3.88
N ASP A 149 15.97 -20.65 4.72
CA ASP A 149 16.50 -19.57 5.54
C ASP A 149 17.48 -18.74 4.70
N PHE A 150 17.14 -17.46 4.48
CA PHE A 150 17.95 -16.54 3.68
C PHE A 150 18.84 -15.66 4.58
N GLU A 151 19.54 -16.24 5.56
CA GLU A 151 20.52 -15.64 6.51
C GLU A 151 20.04 -14.40 7.32
N SER A 152 18.93 -13.77 6.93
CA SER A 152 18.43 -12.47 7.37
C SER A 152 16.89 -12.39 7.31
N HIS A 153 16.24 -13.31 6.58
CA HIS A 153 14.78 -13.37 6.41
C HIS A 153 14.34 -14.84 6.33
N GLU A 154 13.21 -15.14 6.97
CA GLU A 154 12.55 -16.45 6.89
C GLU A 154 11.62 -16.47 5.66
N GLY A 155 11.73 -17.51 4.83
CA GLY A 155 10.99 -17.59 3.57
C GLY A 155 10.58 -18.99 3.19
N ALA A 156 9.52 -19.10 2.38
CA ALA A 156 9.05 -20.36 1.85
C ALA A 156 8.98 -20.29 0.32
N VAL A 157 9.51 -21.32 -0.34
CA VAL A 157 9.43 -21.49 -1.79
C VAL A 157 8.42 -22.60 -2.08
N LEU A 158 7.36 -22.24 -2.81
CA LEU A 158 6.41 -23.20 -3.34
C LEU A 158 6.62 -23.33 -4.85
N GLN A 159 6.99 -24.53 -5.28
CA GLN A 159 7.10 -24.85 -6.70
C GLN A 159 5.90 -25.68 -7.12
N ALA A 160 5.02 -25.11 -7.95
CA ALA A 160 3.84 -25.78 -8.49
C ALA A 160 3.94 -25.86 -10.03
N GLY A 161 4.40 -27.01 -10.54
CA GLY A 161 4.59 -27.21 -11.97
C GLY A 161 5.70 -26.30 -12.55
N GLN A 162 5.36 -25.43 -13.52
CA GLN A 162 6.30 -24.45 -14.11
C GLN A 162 6.34 -23.10 -13.37
N THR A 163 5.56 -22.95 -12.30
CA THR A 163 5.48 -21.67 -11.56
C THR A 163 6.20 -21.82 -10.23
N THR A 164 7.21 -20.98 -10.01
CA THR A 164 7.88 -20.85 -8.71
C THR A 164 7.33 -19.60 -8.02
N VAL A 165 6.71 -19.80 -6.85
CA VAL A 165 6.23 -18.73 -5.99
C VAL A 165 7.18 -18.64 -4.80
N ILE A 166 7.86 -17.52 -4.66
CA ILE A 166 8.74 -17.24 -3.53
C ILE A 166 8.02 -16.27 -2.61
N TRP A 167 7.83 -16.68 -1.35
CA TRP A 167 7.31 -15.83 -0.30
C TRP A 167 8.43 -15.49 0.68
N VAL A 168 8.70 -14.21 0.85
CA VAL A 168 9.68 -13.68 1.79
C VAL A 168 8.93 -12.82 2.79
N ASP A 169 9.07 -13.12 4.08
CA ASP A 169 8.54 -12.29 5.14
C ASP A 169 9.51 -11.14 5.40
N ASP A 170 9.04 -9.90 5.22
CA ASP A 170 9.84 -8.66 5.35
C ASP A 170 9.71 -8.05 6.75
N ASP A 171 8.98 -8.71 7.65
CA ASP A 171 8.88 -8.36 9.07
C ASP A 171 10.18 -8.80 9.78
N GLY A 172 11.25 -8.04 9.57
CA GLY A 172 12.49 -8.18 10.35
C GLY A 172 12.20 -8.13 11.86
N PRO A 173 13.00 -8.82 12.70
CA PRO A 173 12.75 -8.91 14.13
C PRO A 173 12.69 -7.49 14.72
N ALA A 174 11.56 -7.14 15.33
CA ALA A 174 11.42 -5.89 16.07
C ALA A 174 12.52 -5.84 17.13
N VAL A 175 13.53 -4.99 16.89
CA VAL A 175 14.60 -4.72 17.85
C VAL A 175 13.97 -4.03 19.06
N LEU A 176 13.63 -4.81 20.08
CA LEU A 176 13.30 -4.30 21.41
C LEU A 176 14.57 -3.65 21.97
N ARG A 177 14.56 -2.33 22.08
CA ARG A 177 15.53 -1.55 22.89
C ARG A 177 15.16 -1.60 24.36
#